data_AF-A0A2D2C109-F1
#
_entry.id   AF-A0A2D2C109-F1
#
_cell.length_a   1.000
_cell.length_b   1.000
_cell.length_c   1.000
_cell.angle_alpha   90.00
_cell.angle_beta   90.00
_cell.angle_gamma   90.00
#
_symmetry.space_group_name_H-M   'P 1'
#
loop_
_entity.id
_entity.type
_entity.pdbx_description
1 polymer ?
#
loop_
_entity_poly.entity_id
_entity_poly.type
_entity_poly.pdbx_seq_one_letter_code
_entity_poly.pdbx_strand_id
1 'polypeptide(L)'
;MPVLSYSLRAHGEGHLRFSNGIEQLGSNETMHQKVYRRALNKVGDKAYTQVVRALTKQMGLKRRQVLTYGGVRKVRANLTRQDFQIYSTGAEVPLREFSAVQFSFGVRARPWGKSTRFTGMFIHAGRWNSGKEVAQGHVFQRVTSSSLPIEKQFGPSVPAEMVKGESEAAFNRMADQLPDRIAHEIAQITRGVVS
;
A
#
# COMPACT_ATOMS: atom_id res chain seq x y z
N MET A 1 0.72 7.22 -16.05
CA MET A 1 1.45 6.49 -15.00
C MET A 1 0.77 5.14 -14.80
N PRO A 2 1.50 4.01 -14.81
CA PRO A 2 0.92 2.69 -14.58
C PRO A 2 0.38 2.58 -13.14
N VAL A 3 -0.81 2.01 -12.99
CA VAL A 3 -1.40 1.69 -11.67
C VAL A 3 -0.85 0.35 -11.21
N LEU A 4 -0.28 0.29 -10.01
CA LEU A 4 0.11 -0.97 -9.38
C LEU A 4 -0.94 -1.37 -8.34
N SER A 5 -1.31 -2.65 -8.32
CA SER A 5 -2.42 -3.14 -7.51
C SER A 5 -2.24 -4.58 -7.03
N TYR A 6 -2.96 -4.90 -5.96
CA TYR A 6 -3.28 -6.23 -5.48
C TYR A 6 -4.79 -6.47 -5.59
N SER A 7 -5.20 -7.70 -5.88
CA SER A 7 -6.60 -8.08 -5.87
C SER A 7 -6.81 -9.43 -5.18
N LEU A 8 -7.73 -9.47 -4.23
CA LEU A 8 -8.30 -10.71 -3.73
C LEU A 8 -9.53 -11.04 -4.57
N ARG A 9 -9.57 -12.26 -5.11
CA ARG A 9 -10.70 -12.78 -5.88
C ARG A 9 -11.11 -14.11 -5.27
N ALA A 10 -12.41 -14.35 -5.20
CA ALA A 10 -12.92 -15.71 -5.07
C ALA A 10 -12.83 -16.35 -6.48
N HIS A 11 -12.10 -17.45 -6.63
CA HIS A 11 -12.04 -18.23 -7.87
C HIS A 11 -12.79 -19.56 -7.72
N GLY A 12 -13.41 -20.00 -8.82
CA GLY A 12 -14.39 -21.09 -8.97
C GLY A 12 -14.07 -22.47 -8.39
N GLU A 13 -12.81 -22.78 -8.04
CA GLU A 13 -12.50 -24.08 -7.40
C GLU A 13 -12.89 -24.10 -5.91
N GLY A 14 -12.81 -22.95 -5.23
CA GLY A 14 -13.40 -22.77 -3.91
C GLY A 14 -14.92 -22.73 -3.97
N HIS A 15 -15.49 -22.29 -5.11
CA HIS A 15 -16.92 -22.36 -5.33
C HIS A 15 -17.40 -23.80 -5.28
N LEU A 16 -16.76 -24.79 -5.92
CA LEU A 16 -17.24 -26.18 -5.94
C LEU A 16 -17.25 -26.87 -4.55
N ARG A 17 -16.19 -26.69 -3.73
CA ARG A 17 -16.13 -27.32 -2.39
C ARG A 17 -17.10 -26.69 -1.39
N PHE A 18 -17.31 -25.37 -1.46
CA PHE A 18 -18.22 -24.66 -0.56
C PHE A 18 -19.65 -24.56 -1.10
N SER A 19 -19.85 -24.58 -2.43
CA SER A 19 -21.17 -24.66 -3.08
C SER A 19 -21.83 -25.99 -2.74
N ASN A 20 -21.11 -27.11 -2.77
CA ASN A 20 -21.69 -28.40 -2.36
C ASN A 20 -22.23 -28.36 -0.92
N GLY A 21 -21.58 -27.62 -0.01
CA GLY A 21 -22.03 -27.44 1.37
C GLY A 21 -23.22 -26.48 1.54
N ILE A 22 -23.37 -25.48 0.65
CA ILE A 22 -24.50 -24.54 0.69
C ILE A 22 -25.69 -25.04 -0.18
N GLU A 23 -25.43 -25.80 -1.24
CA GLU A 23 -26.42 -26.51 -2.06
C GLU A 23 -27.12 -27.60 -1.26
N GLN A 24 -26.39 -28.34 -0.40
CA GLN A 24 -26.99 -29.26 0.58
C GLN A 24 -27.90 -28.56 1.60
N LEU A 25 -27.81 -27.23 1.72
CA LEU A 25 -28.61 -26.40 2.64
C LEU A 25 -29.62 -25.50 1.89
N GLY A 26 -29.84 -25.73 0.59
CA GLY A 26 -30.94 -25.13 -0.17
C GLY A 26 -30.92 -23.60 -0.33
N SER A 27 -29.75 -22.94 -0.30
CA SER A 27 -29.69 -21.47 -0.28
C SER A 27 -29.47 -20.81 -1.65
N ASN A 28 -30.37 -19.86 -1.95
CA ASN A 28 -30.45 -18.94 -3.09
C ASN A 28 -29.09 -18.30 -3.48
N GLU A 29 -28.80 -18.12 -4.79
CA GLU A 29 -27.55 -17.55 -5.32
C GLU A 29 -27.17 -16.20 -4.66
N THR A 30 -28.18 -15.41 -4.32
CA THR A 30 -28.05 -14.14 -3.58
C THR A 30 -27.37 -14.30 -2.21
N MET A 31 -27.58 -15.42 -1.51
CA MET A 31 -26.91 -15.72 -0.25
C MET A 31 -25.43 -16.04 -0.47
N HIS A 32 -25.08 -16.79 -1.52
CA HIS A 32 -23.68 -17.08 -1.87
C HIS A 32 -22.92 -15.77 -2.08
N GLN A 33 -23.45 -14.89 -2.93
CA GLN A 33 -22.82 -13.60 -3.23
C GLN A 33 -22.65 -12.74 -1.96
N LYS A 34 -23.61 -12.80 -1.03
CA LYS A 34 -23.56 -12.08 0.25
C LYS A 34 -22.46 -12.58 1.17
N VAL A 35 -22.29 -13.92 1.29
CA VAL A 35 -21.22 -14.57 2.07
C VAL A 35 -19.85 -14.15 1.54
N TYR A 36 -19.59 -14.36 0.25
CA TYR A 36 -18.31 -14.04 -0.37
C TYR A 36 -17.98 -12.56 -0.22
N ARG A 37 -18.94 -11.67 -0.48
CA ARG A 37 -18.77 -10.22 -0.30
C ARG A 37 -18.38 -9.87 1.15
N ARG A 38 -19.00 -10.47 2.16
CA ARG A 38 -18.69 -10.22 3.58
C ARG A 38 -17.28 -10.71 3.91
N ALA A 39 -16.94 -11.92 3.51
CA ALA A 39 -15.62 -12.51 3.74
C ALA A 39 -14.51 -11.68 3.06
N LEU A 40 -14.65 -11.41 1.77
CA LEU A 40 -13.71 -10.59 0.98
C LEU A 40 -13.50 -9.21 1.59
N ASN A 41 -14.59 -8.54 1.97
CA ASN A 41 -14.46 -7.21 2.57
C ASN A 41 -13.80 -7.23 3.95
N LYS A 42 -14.08 -8.25 4.77
CA LYS A 42 -13.48 -8.37 6.10
C LYS A 42 -11.99 -8.66 6.01
N VAL A 43 -11.60 -9.61 5.15
CA VAL A 43 -10.19 -9.95 4.92
C VAL A 43 -9.47 -8.82 4.20
N GLY A 44 -10.09 -8.23 3.19
CA GLY A 44 -9.56 -7.09 2.44
C GLY A 44 -9.31 -5.85 3.31
N ASP A 45 -10.22 -5.52 4.24
CA ASP A 45 -10.00 -4.42 5.19
C ASP A 45 -8.81 -4.67 6.12
N LYS A 46 -8.62 -5.92 6.56
CA LYS A 46 -7.44 -6.34 7.34
C LYS A 46 -6.17 -6.26 6.48
N ALA A 47 -6.22 -6.82 5.26
CA ALA A 47 -5.12 -6.79 4.29
C ALA A 47 -4.67 -5.35 4.02
N TYR A 48 -5.60 -4.44 3.70
CA TYR A 48 -5.30 -3.03 3.52
C TYR A 48 -4.56 -2.42 4.72
N THR A 49 -5.02 -2.71 5.93
CA THR A 49 -4.41 -2.18 7.15
C THR A 49 -2.99 -2.72 7.33
N GLN A 50 -2.79 -4.02 7.12
CA GLN A 50 -1.47 -4.66 7.27
C GLN A 50 -0.50 -4.22 6.16
N VAL A 51 -0.96 -4.12 4.92
CA VAL A 51 -0.17 -3.62 3.78
C VAL A 51 0.30 -2.20 4.05
N VAL A 52 -0.60 -1.28 4.43
CA VAL A 52 -0.21 0.11 4.74
C VAL A 52 0.79 0.15 5.90
N ARG A 53 0.61 -0.68 6.94
CA ARG A 53 1.53 -0.74 8.07
C ARG A 53 2.91 -1.27 7.64
N ALA A 54 2.95 -2.37 6.89
CA ALA A 54 4.20 -2.93 6.36
C ALA A 54 4.92 -1.92 5.45
N LEU A 55 4.18 -1.27 4.55
CA LEU A 55 4.70 -0.25 3.64
C LEU A 55 5.31 0.93 4.38
N THR A 56 4.66 1.43 5.44
CA THR A 56 5.23 2.51 6.27
C THR A 56 6.57 2.14 6.89
N LYS A 57 6.69 0.90 7.42
CA LYS A 57 7.92 0.41 8.02
C LYS A 57 9.01 0.19 6.96
N GLN A 58 8.65 -0.45 5.84
CA GLN A 58 9.54 -0.74 4.72
C GLN A 58 10.14 0.54 4.12
N MET A 59 9.34 1.58 3.94
CA MET A 59 9.80 2.86 3.38
C MET A 59 10.48 3.76 4.41
N GLY A 60 10.26 3.55 5.70
CA GLY A 60 10.71 4.46 6.76
C GLY A 60 9.94 5.78 6.80
N LEU A 61 8.66 5.76 6.45
CA LEU A 61 7.79 6.94 6.39
C LEU A 61 6.66 6.88 7.43
N LYS A 62 6.13 8.06 7.78
CA LYS A 62 4.89 8.15 8.55
C LYS A 62 3.71 7.72 7.68
N ARG A 63 2.70 7.09 8.31
CA ARG A 63 1.46 6.67 7.63
C ARG A 63 0.81 7.78 6.80
N ARG A 64 0.76 9.00 7.33
CA ARG A 64 0.23 10.16 6.61
C ARG A 64 0.95 10.39 5.28
N GLN A 65 2.28 10.35 5.27
CA GLN A 65 3.08 10.57 4.07
C GLN A 65 2.83 9.47 3.03
N VAL A 66 2.78 8.20 3.45
CA VAL A 66 2.47 7.08 2.54
C VAL A 66 1.11 7.25 1.88
N LEU A 67 0.08 7.67 2.63
CA LEU A 67 -1.26 7.89 2.07
C LEU A 67 -1.30 9.10 1.14
N THR A 68 -0.66 10.20 1.52
CA THR A 68 -0.63 11.44 0.72
C THR A 68 0.11 11.25 -0.59
N TYR A 69 1.34 10.71 -0.56
CA TYR A 69 2.17 10.58 -1.76
C TYR A 69 1.88 9.31 -2.54
N GLY A 70 1.41 8.26 -1.87
CA GLY A 70 1.14 6.97 -2.49
C GLY A 70 -0.22 6.83 -3.10
N GLY A 71 -1.19 7.70 -2.77
CA GLY A 71 -2.56 7.57 -3.29
C GLY A 71 -3.13 6.16 -3.06
N VAL A 72 -2.75 5.51 -1.95
CA VAL A 72 -3.14 4.13 -1.66
C VAL A 72 -4.63 4.10 -1.36
N ARG A 73 -5.38 3.35 -2.15
CA ARG A 73 -6.83 3.25 -2.09
C ARG A 73 -7.24 1.79 -2.08
N LYS A 74 -8.46 1.54 -1.60
CA LYS A 74 -9.10 0.23 -1.64
C LYS A 74 -10.44 0.32 -2.34
N VAL A 75 -10.79 -0.73 -3.06
CA VAL A 75 -12.12 -0.92 -3.63
C VAL A 75 -12.72 -2.17 -3.02
N ARG A 76 -13.86 -2.00 -2.35
CA ARG A 76 -14.58 -3.08 -1.69
C ARG A 76 -15.30 -3.96 -2.71
N ALA A 77 -15.48 -5.23 -2.36
CA ALA A 77 -16.35 -6.13 -3.09
C ALA A 77 -17.81 -5.67 -2.93
N ASN A 78 -18.57 -5.75 -4.01
CA ASN A 78 -20.00 -5.49 -4.05
C ASN A 78 -20.75 -6.75 -4.58
N LEU A 79 -22.06 -6.65 -4.84
CA LEU A 79 -22.84 -7.80 -5.30
C LEU A 79 -22.47 -8.23 -6.73
N THR A 80 -22.20 -7.25 -7.60
CA THR A 80 -21.86 -7.48 -9.01
C THR A 80 -20.38 -7.82 -9.22
N ARG A 81 -19.50 -7.33 -8.33
CA ARG A 81 -18.05 -7.46 -8.42
C ARG A 81 -17.50 -8.04 -7.12
N GLN A 82 -17.16 -9.32 -7.17
CA GLN A 82 -16.67 -10.11 -6.03
C GLN A 82 -15.15 -10.10 -5.92
N ASP A 83 -14.58 -8.91 -5.98
CA ASP A 83 -13.15 -8.70 -5.79
C ASP A 83 -12.90 -7.55 -4.82
N PHE A 84 -11.84 -7.70 -4.02
CA PHE A 84 -11.34 -6.62 -3.19
C PHE A 84 -10.00 -6.19 -3.74
N GLN A 85 -9.88 -4.91 -4.08
CA GLN A 85 -8.66 -4.37 -4.68
C GLN A 85 -7.98 -3.39 -3.74
N ILE A 86 -6.66 -3.45 -3.68
CA ILE A 86 -5.80 -2.43 -3.08
C ILE A 86 -4.92 -1.91 -4.19
N TYR A 87 -4.91 -0.61 -4.43
CA TYR A 87 -4.15 -0.04 -5.53
C TYR A 87 -3.49 1.28 -5.10
N SER A 88 -2.43 1.64 -5.82
CA SER A 88 -1.67 2.87 -5.59
C SER A 88 -1.49 3.59 -6.92
N THR A 89 -1.85 4.87 -6.93
CA THR A 89 -1.69 5.78 -8.08
C THR A 89 -0.63 6.85 -7.81
N GLY A 90 0.10 6.72 -6.70
CA GLY A 90 1.06 7.69 -6.25
C GLY A 90 2.33 7.74 -7.08
N ALA A 91 3.26 8.58 -6.63
CA ALA A 91 4.56 8.74 -7.24
C ALA A 91 5.68 8.52 -6.22
N GLU A 92 6.90 8.85 -6.61
CA GLU A 92 8.06 8.88 -5.75
C GLU A 92 7.89 9.92 -4.65
N VAL A 93 8.27 9.56 -3.43
CA VAL A 93 8.13 10.44 -2.28
C VAL A 93 9.30 11.43 -2.27
N PRO A 94 9.07 12.75 -2.14
CA PRO A 94 10.16 13.72 -2.06
C PRO A 94 11.17 13.37 -0.96
N LEU A 95 12.47 13.49 -1.24
CA LEU A 95 13.50 13.04 -0.30
C LEU A 95 13.45 13.78 1.05
N ARG A 96 12.89 15.00 1.09
CA ARG A 96 12.65 15.77 2.32
C ARG A 96 11.84 15.02 3.37
N GLU A 97 10.93 14.15 2.93
CA GLU A 97 9.99 13.45 3.81
C GLU A 97 10.69 12.38 4.67
N PHE A 98 11.92 12.02 4.32
CA PHE A 98 12.74 11.01 4.98
C PHE A 98 13.71 11.63 5.99
N SER A 99 13.26 12.65 6.73
CA SER A 99 14.07 13.38 7.72
C SER A 99 15.39 13.89 7.12
N ALA A 100 15.30 14.54 5.96
CA ALA A 100 16.46 15.07 5.27
C ALA A 100 17.06 16.25 6.04
N VAL A 101 18.39 16.23 6.22
CA VAL A 101 19.15 17.31 6.86
C VAL A 101 20.39 17.59 6.02
N GLN A 102 20.68 18.86 5.74
CA GLN A 102 21.88 19.26 5.01
C GLN A 102 23.07 19.42 5.96
N PHE A 103 24.24 19.02 5.47
CA PHE A 103 25.55 19.08 6.08
C PHE A 103 26.55 19.67 5.08
N SER A 104 27.80 19.88 5.49
CA SER A 104 28.88 20.37 4.63
C SER A 104 29.12 19.52 3.37
N PHE A 105 28.93 18.20 3.47
CA PHE A 105 29.14 17.28 2.35
C PHE A 105 27.93 17.12 1.42
N GLY A 106 26.75 17.60 1.82
CA GLY A 106 25.50 17.39 1.10
C GLY A 106 24.34 17.09 2.03
N VAL A 107 23.44 16.17 1.68
CA VAL A 107 22.24 15.85 2.48
C VAL A 107 22.33 14.45 3.07
N ARG A 108 21.86 14.27 4.30
CA ARG A 108 21.59 12.96 4.89
C ARG A 108 20.09 12.77 5.01
N ALA A 109 19.58 11.64 4.53
CA ALA A 109 18.17 11.27 4.66
C ALA A 109 18.04 9.77 4.99
N ARG A 110 16.82 9.31 5.28
CA ARG A 110 16.54 7.93 5.74
C ARG A 110 15.55 7.15 4.84
N PRO A 111 15.78 7.03 3.52
CA PRO A 111 14.95 6.17 2.69
C PRO A 111 15.07 4.70 3.14
N TRP A 112 13.97 3.96 3.06
CA TRP A 112 13.86 2.60 3.60
C TRP A 112 14.25 2.46 5.09
N GLY A 113 14.15 3.55 5.85
CA GLY A 113 14.59 3.61 7.24
C GLY A 113 16.11 3.59 7.43
N LYS A 114 16.91 3.62 6.36
CA LYS A 114 18.38 3.54 6.41
C LYS A 114 19.01 4.92 6.20
N SER A 115 19.84 5.34 7.15
CA SER A 115 20.56 6.62 7.07
C SER A 115 21.57 6.59 5.92
N THR A 116 21.29 7.37 4.87
CA THR A 116 22.08 7.44 3.64
C THR A 116 22.62 8.85 3.46
N ARG A 117 23.89 8.95 3.06
CA ARG A 117 24.55 10.22 2.73
C ARG A 117 24.45 10.43 1.22
N PHE A 118 23.93 11.58 0.83
CA PHE A 118 23.82 12.02 -0.55
C PHE A 118 24.74 13.21 -0.77
N THR A 119 25.93 12.94 -1.30
CA THR A 119 26.95 13.95 -1.54
C THR A 119 26.53 14.90 -2.66
N GLY A 120 26.78 16.20 -2.50
CA GLY A 120 26.45 17.21 -3.51
C GLY A 120 24.97 17.58 -3.62
N MET A 121 24.08 16.91 -2.88
CA MET A 121 22.69 17.35 -2.71
C MET A 121 22.60 18.51 -1.73
N PHE A 122 21.59 19.37 -1.87
CA PHE A 122 21.37 20.52 -0.99
C PHE A 122 19.88 20.80 -0.75
N ILE A 123 19.59 21.50 0.34
CA ILE A 123 18.27 21.98 0.77
C ILE A 123 18.25 23.51 0.82
N HIS A 124 19.37 24.12 1.21
CA HIS A 124 19.57 25.55 1.33
C HIS A 124 20.37 26.09 0.14
N ALA A 125 20.01 27.30 -0.33
CA ALA A 125 20.82 28.08 -1.23
C ALA A 125 21.95 28.79 -0.45
N GLY A 126 23.19 28.62 -0.92
CA GLY A 126 24.38 29.14 -0.25
C GLY A 126 25.00 28.12 0.71
N ARG A 127 25.34 28.53 1.94
CA ARG A 127 25.99 27.66 2.93
C ARG A 127 24.98 26.72 3.60
N TRP A 128 25.42 25.53 3.97
CA TRP A 128 24.57 24.51 4.59
C TRP A 128 24.00 24.92 5.98
N ASN A 129 24.69 25.81 6.71
CA ASN A 129 24.34 26.21 8.08
C ASN A 129 23.71 27.60 8.20
N SER A 130 23.72 28.41 7.13
CA SER A 130 23.24 29.79 7.14
C SER A 130 22.50 30.19 5.87
N GLY A 131 22.30 29.25 4.94
CA GLY A 131 21.64 29.48 3.67
C GLY A 131 20.12 29.50 3.80
N LYS A 132 19.44 30.12 2.83
CA LYS A 132 17.98 30.16 2.80
C LYS A 132 17.44 28.84 2.26
N GLU A 133 16.45 28.29 2.94
CA GLU A 133 15.77 27.06 2.53
C GLU A 133 15.11 27.24 1.14
N VAL A 134 15.34 26.31 0.23
CA VAL A 134 14.83 26.37 -1.14
C VAL A 134 13.55 25.54 -1.23
N ALA A 135 12.51 26.12 -1.85
CA ALA A 135 11.27 25.42 -2.20
C ALA A 135 10.73 24.52 -1.07
N GLN A 136 10.55 25.09 0.14
CA GLN A 136 10.01 24.39 1.31
C GLN A 136 10.83 23.15 1.73
N GLY A 137 12.15 23.26 1.64
CA GLY A 137 13.06 22.27 2.21
C GLY A 137 13.18 21.03 1.36
N HIS A 138 12.82 21.13 0.08
CA HIS A 138 13.07 20.05 -0.86
C HIS A 138 14.57 19.84 -1.06
N VAL A 139 14.91 18.57 -1.32
CA VAL A 139 16.29 18.20 -1.62
C VAL A 139 16.48 18.31 -3.12
N PHE A 140 17.58 18.95 -3.51
CA PHE A 140 17.94 19.19 -4.89
C PHE A 140 19.36 18.72 -5.17
N GLN A 141 19.62 18.45 -6.44
CA GLN A 141 20.96 18.17 -6.95
C GLN A 141 21.16 18.91 -8.28
N ARG A 142 22.37 19.42 -8.50
CA ARG A 142 22.77 19.89 -9.84
C ARG A 142 23.07 18.68 -10.71
N VAL A 143 22.50 18.64 -11.89
CA VAL A 143 22.70 17.53 -12.84
C VAL A 143 24.01 17.69 -13.61
N THR A 144 24.42 18.94 -13.82
CA THR A 144 25.63 19.29 -14.59
C THR A 144 26.63 20.07 -13.73
N SER A 145 27.84 20.26 -14.26
CA SER A 145 28.84 21.17 -13.69
C SER A 145 28.39 22.64 -13.71
N SER A 146 27.55 23.01 -14.67
CA SER A 146 26.87 24.30 -14.74
C SER A 146 25.87 24.48 -13.58
N SER A 147 25.60 25.74 -13.21
CA SER A 147 24.67 26.08 -12.11
C SER A 147 23.25 25.52 -12.31
N LEU A 148 22.85 25.31 -13.56
CA LEU A 148 21.59 24.72 -14.00
C LEU A 148 21.89 23.57 -14.99
N PRO A 149 21.03 22.54 -15.07
CA PRO A 149 19.75 22.39 -14.37
C PRO A 149 19.88 21.83 -12.94
N ILE A 150 18.91 22.19 -12.10
CA ILE A 150 18.76 21.71 -10.72
C ILE A 150 17.51 20.84 -10.66
N GLU A 151 17.67 19.58 -10.25
CA GLU A 151 16.58 18.62 -10.16
C GLU A 151 16.23 18.29 -8.72
N LYS A 152 14.93 18.20 -8.46
CA LYS A 152 14.40 17.74 -7.18
C LYS A 152 14.65 16.25 -7.04
N GLN A 153 15.14 15.86 -5.87
CA GLN A 153 15.48 14.48 -5.57
C GLN A 153 14.35 13.80 -4.80
N PHE A 154 14.14 12.53 -5.14
CA PHE A 154 13.08 11.70 -4.61
C PHE A 154 13.65 10.44 -3.96
N GLY A 155 12.87 9.87 -3.06
CA GLY A 155 13.13 8.59 -2.44
C GLY A 155 12.25 7.48 -3.07
N PRO A 156 12.02 6.39 -2.33
CA PRO A 156 11.26 5.26 -2.80
C PRO A 156 9.85 5.62 -3.33
N SER A 157 9.43 4.91 -4.38
CA SER A 157 8.10 5.01 -4.97
C SER A 157 7.10 4.15 -4.20
N VAL A 158 6.01 4.75 -3.70
CA VAL A 158 5.01 3.99 -2.93
C VAL A 158 4.38 2.86 -3.76
N PRO A 159 3.93 3.06 -5.02
CA PRO A 159 3.41 1.97 -5.84
C PRO A 159 4.41 0.81 -6.01
N ALA A 160 5.68 1.12 -6.31
CA ALA A 160 6.70 0.11 -6.54
C ALA A 160 7.08 -0.65 -5.27
N GLU A 161 7.09 0.03 -4.12
CA GLU A 161 7.32 -0.60 -2.81
C GLU A 161 6.12 -1.44 -2.37
N MET A 162 4.90 -1.03 -2.71
CA MET A 162 3.67 -1.74 -2.34
C MET A 162 3.67 -3.18 -2.87
N VAL A 163 4.15 -3.41 -4.10
CA VAL A 163 4.13 -4.70 -4.80
C VAL A 163 5.33 -5.62 -4.53
N LYS A 164 6.13 -5.33 -3.50
CA LYS A 164 7.31 -6.14 -3.16
C LYS A 164 7.55 -6.20 -1.65
N GLY A 165 8.40 -7.12 -1.24
CA GLY A 165 8.95 -7.19 0.12
C GLY A 165 7.90 -7.44 1.19
N GLU A 166 7.96 -6.67 2.27
CA GLU A 166 7.10 -6.87 3.44
C GLU A 166 5.64 -6.53 3.18
N SER A 167 5.35 -5.54 2.32
CA SER A 167 3.97 -5.21 1.95
C SER A 167 3.31 -6.34 1.15
N GLU A 168 4.05 -6.99 0.27
CA GLU A 168 3.58 -8.17 -0.48
C GLU A 168 3.36 -9.36 0.45
N ALA A 169 4.34 -9.67 1.30
CA ALA A 169 4.21 -10.73 2.28
C ALA A 169 3.05 -10.48 3.27
N ALA A 170 2.79 -9.21 3.63
CA ALA A 170 1.64 -8.86 4.46
C ALA A 170 0.30 -9.05 3.74
N PHE A 171 0.24 -8.79 2.43
CA PHE A 171 -0.95 -9.06 1.62
C PHE A 171 -1.22 -10.56 1.52
N ASN A 172 -0.21 -11.35 1.14
CA ASN A 172 -0.34 -12.80 0.94
C ASN A 172 -0.78 -13.51 2.24
N ARG A 173 -0.17 -13.18 3.38
CA ARG A 173 -0.59 -13.72 4.69
C ARG A 173 -2.05 -13.44 5.05
N MET A 174 -2.62 -12.33 4.57
CA MET A 174 -4.02 -12.01 4.79
C MET A 174 -4.91 -12.73 3.77
N ALA A 175 -4.43 -12.89 2.53
CA ALA A 175 -5.10 -13.67 1.50
C ALA A 175 -5.32 -15.13 1.95
N ASP A 176 -4.33 -15.72 2.64
CA ASP A 176 -4.40 -17.08 3.17
C ASP A 176 -5.54 -17.30 4.18
N GLN A 177 -6.03 -16.22 4.82
CA GLN A 177 -7.16 -16.28 5.77
C GLN A 177 -8.54 -16.27 5.09
N LEU A 178 -8.59 -16.10 3.77
CA LEU A 178 -9.84 -15.96 3.04
C LEU A 178 -10.71 -17.23 3.09
N PRO A 179 -10.18 -18.46 2.88
CA PRO A 179 -10.98 -19.68 2.95
C PRO A 179 -11.64 -19.87 4.32
N ASP A 180 -10.89 -19.72 5.41
CA ASP A 180 -11.40 -19.84 6.78
C ASP A 180 -12.49 -18.80 7.06
N ARG A 181 -12.31 -17.58 6.54
CA ARG A 181 -13.32 -16.54 6.71
C ARG A 181 -14.59 -16.85 5.93
N ILE A 182 -14.50 -17.39 4.72
CA ILE A 182 -15.66 -17.84 3.94
C ILE A 182 -16.42 -18.91 4.72
N ALA A 183 -15.73 -19.94 5.22
CA ALA A 183 -16.34 -21.00 6.02
C ALA A 183 -17.08 -20.46 7.26
N HIS A 184 -16.46 -19.50 7.97
CA HIS A 184 -17.10 -18.85 9.11
C HIS A 184 -18.37 -18.07 8.74
N GLU A 185 -18.37 -17.34 7.62
CA GLU A 185 -19.55 -16.60 7.15
C GLU A 185 -20.67 -17.54 6.70
N ILE A 186 -20.34 -18.69 6.09
CA ILE A 186 -21.32 -19.74 5.76
C ILE A 186 -21.98 -20.24 7.05
N ALA A 187 -21.18 -20.67 8.04
CA ALA A 187 -21.68 -21.20 9.30
C ALA A 187 -22.58 -20.20 10.07
N GLN A 188 -22.30 -18.91 9.97
CA GLN A 188 -23.11 -17.86 10.59
C GLN A 188 -24.47 -17.69 9.91
N ILE A 189 -24.53 -17.79 8.58
CA ILE A 189 -25.80 -17.66 7.85
C ILE A 189 -26.65 -18.91 8.01
N THR A 190 -26.05 -20.10 7.92
CA THR A 190 -26.80 -21.37 8.00
C THR A 190 -27.40 -21.61 9.38
N ARG A 191 -26.71 -21.24 10.47
CA ARG A 191 -27.30 -21.24 11.82
C ARG A 191 -28.47 -20.28 12.00
N GLY A 192 -28.53 -19.20 11.21
CA GLY A 192 -29.62 -18.22 11.26
C GLY A 192 -30.87 -18.61 10.46
N VAL A 193 -30.82 -19.69 9.67
CA VAL A 193 -31.93 -20.18 8.83
C VAL A 193 -32.70 -21.32 9.52
N VAL A 194 -32.15 -21.93 10.58
CA VAL A 194 -32.78 -23.03 11.34
C VAL A 194 -33.49 -22.53 12.60
N SER A 195 -34.19 -21.38 12.51
CA SER A 195 -35.03 -20.85 13.60
C SER A 195 -36.49 -20.87 13.19
#